data_AF-A0A1S3H9A3-F1
#
_entry.id   AF-A0A1S3H9A3-F1
#
_cell.length_a   1.000
_cell.length_b   1.000
_cell.length_c   1.000
_cell.angle_alpha   90.00
_cell.angle_beta   90.00
_cell.angle_gamma   90.00
#
_symmetry.space_group_name_H-M   'P 1'
#
loop_
_entity.id
_entity.type
_entity.pdbx_description
1 polymer ?
#
loop_
_entity_poly.entity_id
_entity_poly.type
_entity_poly.pdbx_seq_one_letter_code
_entity_poly.pdbx_strand_id
1 'polypeptide(L)'
;MPEQDNTSPLHHFAVVSKPNEDVNGKDPNQIKKERKVKTVVHHTDPDDNKYVYYFEDSSTEYYAARPDEVDAALPKIADKAEMISRRIALEFFGVLRLIVGFFIIFVVELYRFVMRHILHPILVGILVVTGDYLIKPVLSAIFNGILQPVSIFLYNLFVALRTGLNPLIDIINGFARQVAVILGAFRLVVVNNTHNHYERHVQDV
;
A
#
# COMPACT_ATOMS: atom_id res chain seq x y z
N MET A 1 -41.56 -3.83 58.64
CA MET A 1 -42.46 -4.81 58.01
C MET A 1 -43.02 -4.17 56.75
N PRO A 2 -42.95 -4.82 55.59
CA PRO A 2 -41.94 -5.76 55.09
C PRO A 2 -41.45 -5.29 53.69
N GLU A 3 -40.46 -5.92 53.04
CA GLU A 3 -40.73 -7.00 52.07
C GLU A 3 -39.51 -7.92 51.92
N GLN A 4 -39.81 -9.22 51.91
CA GLN A 4 -38.91 -10.36 51.82
C GLN A 4 -38.67 -10.76 50.35
N ASP A 5 -37.81 -11.78 50.20
CA ASP A 5 -37.89 -12.90 49.25
C ASP A 5 -36.79 -12.85 48.15
N ASN A 6 -35.66 -13.57 48.29
CA ASN A 6 -35.46 -15.03 48.14
C ASN A 6 -35.07 -15.40 46.70
N THR A 7 -33.91 -16.05 46.56
CA THR A 7 -33.75 -17.40 45.94
C THR A 7 -32.28 -17.66 45.63
N SER A 8 -31.67 -18.56 46.42
CA SER A 8 -30.57 -19.44 46.00
C SER A 8 -31.07 -20.41 44.90
N PRO A 9 -30.30 -21.39 44.38
CA PRO A 9 -28.86 -21.67 44.43
C PRO A 9 -28.29 -21.93 43.01
N LEU A 10 -27.01 -22.30 42.85
CA LEU A 10 -26.65 -23.48 42.04
C LEU A 10 -25.16 -23.79 42.12
N HIS A 11 -24.92 -24.93 42.76
CA HIS A 11 -23.83 -25.85 42.53
C HIS A 11 -23.33 -25.85 41.07
N HIS A 12 -22.01 -25.87 40.88
CA HIS A 12 -21.45 -26.86 39.97
C HIS A 12 -20.15 -27.41 40.56
N PHE A 13 -20.31 -28.64 41.04
CA PHE A 13 -19.26 -29.62 41.25
C PHE A 13 -18.45 -29.80 39.95
N ALA A 14 -17.14 -29.74 40.12
CA ALA A 14 -16.14 -30.74 39.76
C ALA A 14 -16.03 -31.29 38.31
N VAL A 15 -14.78 -31.68 38.07
CA VAL A 15 -14.29 -32.72 37.15
C VAL A 15 -14.00 -32.27 35.72
N VAL A 16 -12.70 -32.14 35.36
CA VAL A 16 -12.13 -32.88 34.22
C VAL A 16 -10.65 -33.24 34.51
N SER A 17 -10.47 -34.47 34.98
CA SER A 17 -9.65 -35.55 34.38
C SER A 17 -8.38 -35.20 33.56
N LYS A 18 -7.24 -35.75 34.01
CA LYS A 18 -6.11 -36.28 33.19
C LYS A 18 -6.62 -37.33 32.16
N PRO A 19 -5.89 -37.85 31.12
CA PRO A 19 -4.42 -38.06 31.02
C PRO A 19 -3.76 -38.06 29.60
N ASN A 20 -2.44 -38.35 29.58
CA ASN A 20 -1.64 -39.04 28.53
C ASN A 20 -1.41 -38.35 27.17
N GLU A 21 -0.32 -38.57 26.43
CA GLU A 21 0.90 -39.39 26.51
C GLU A 21 1.75 -38.88 25.34
N ASP A 22 3.06 -38.71 25.49
CA ASP A 22 4.01 -38.85 24.39
C ASP A 22 5.34 -39.34 24.96
N VAL A 23 5.64 -40.58 24.60
CA VAL A 23 6.78 -41.40 25.02
C VAL A 23 8.00 -41.04 24.17
N ASN A 24 9.16 -40.73 24.77
CA ASN A 24 10.42 -41.42 24.44
C ASN A 24 11.60 -41.03 25.35
N GLY A 25 12.31 -42.04 25.88
CA GLY A 25 13.79 -42.01 25.87
C GLY A 25 14.55 -41.58 27.13
N LYS A 26 14.53 -42.41 28.17
CA LYS A 26 15.66 -42.80 29.06
C LYS A 26 16.69 -41.74 29.51
N ASP A 27 16.70 -41.47 30.82
CA ASP A 27 17.91 -41.62 31.66
C ASP A 27 17.51 -41.94 33.12
N PRO A 28 17.89 -43.09 33.72
CA PRO A 28 17.43 -43.50 35.04
C PRO A 28 18.49 -43.23 36.10
N ASN A 29 18.43 -42.08 36.78
CA ASN A 29 19.04 -41.98 38.10
C ASN A 29 18.39 -40.90 38.96
N GLN A 30 18.09 -41.33 40.20
CA GLN A 30 17.63 -40.55 41.35
C GLN A 30 16.11 -40.57 41.64
N ILE A 31 15.69 -41.73 42.16
CA ILE A 31 14.54 -41.86 43.06
C ILE A 31 14.87 -41.12 44.37
N LYS A 32 14.33 -39.91 44.57
CA LYS A 32 14.21 -39.32 45.91
C LYS A 32 12.72 -39.29 46.27
N LYS A 33 12.37 -40.23 47.16
CA LYS A 33 11.04 -40.44 47.76
C LYS A 33 10.30 -39.12 48.01
N GLU A 34 9.23 -38.89 47.27
CA GLU A 34 8.22 -37.90 47.63
C GLU A 34 7.57 -38.33 48.94
N ARG A 35 7.96 -37.71 50.05
CA ARG A 35 7.23 -37.82 51.31
C ARG A 35 5.86 -37.19 51.10
N LYS A 36 4.80 -38.00 51.09
CA LYS A 36 3.42 -37.52 51.14
C LYS A 36 3.18 -36.86 52.51
N VAL A 37 3.39 -35.55 52.57
CA VAL A 37 2.90 -34.73 53.68
C VAL A 37 1.39 -34.58 53.48
N LYS A 38 0.60 -35.20 54.36
CA LYS A 38 -0.85 -34.97 54.40
C LYS A 38 -1.10 -33.78 55.31
N THR A 39 -1.30 -32.61 54.72
CA THR A 39 -1.79 -31.43 55.44
C THR A 39 -3.30 -31.57 55.61
N VAL A 40 -3.76 -31.86 56.83
CA VAL A 40 -5.18 -31.80 57.17
C VAL A 40 -5.43 -30.45 57.82
N VAL A 41 -6.11 -29.56 57.10
CA VAL A 41 -6.50 -28.25 57.62
C VAL A 41 -7.75 -28.45 58.47
N HIS A 42 -7.63 -28.30 59.79
CA HIS A 42 -8.80 -28.18 60.65
C HIS A 42 -9.30 -26.73 60.62
N HIS A 43 -10.43 -26.49 59.95
CA HIS A 43 -11.15 -25.22 60.06
C HIS A 43 -11.94 -25.21 61.36
N THR A 44 -11.57 -24.34 62.30
CA THR A 44 -12.43 -23.96 63.42
C THR A 44 -12.32 -22.44 63.58
N ASP A 45 -13.42 -21.74 63.28
CA ASP A 45 -13.60 -20.26 63.25
C ASP A 45 -12.81 -19.43 62.21
N PRO A 46 -13.37 -18.32 61.69
CA PRO A 46 -12.95 -17.68 60.43
C PRO A 46 -11.78 -16.69 60.53
N ASP A 47 -11.17 -16.49 61.70
CA ASP A 47 -10.12 -15.46 61.88
C ASP A 47 -8.79 -15.97 62.48
N ASP A 48 -8.61 -17.29 62.66
CA ASP A 48 -7.34 -17.82 63.17
C ASP A 48 -6.97 -19.16 62.50
N ASN A 49 -6.32 -19.08 61.34
CA ASN A 49 -5.83 -20.25 60.61
C ASN A 49 -4.57 -20.83 61.29
N LYS A 50 -4.80 -21.64 62.32
CA LYS A 50 -3.72 -22.32 63.05
C LYS A 50 -3.30 -23.61 62.33
N TYR A 51 -2.14 -23.58 61.68
CA TYR A 51 -1.54 -24.77 61.06
C TYR A 51 -0.85 -25.64 62.11
N VAL A 52 -1.41 -26.81 62.40
CA VAL A 52 -0.80 -27.81 63.30
C VAL A 52 -0.16 -28.90 62.45
N TYR A 53 1.16 -29.04 62.55
CA TYR A 53 1.90 -30.12 61.89
C TYR A 53 1.99 -31.34 62.82
N TYR A 54 1.53 -32.49 62.35
CA TYR A 54 1.70 -33.77 63.03
C TYR A 54 2.96 -34.46 62.51
N PHE A 55 3.92 -34.74 63.40
CA PHE A 55 5.02 -35.66 63.13
C PHE A 55 4.70 -37.00 63.78
N GLU A 56 4.77 -38.10 63.02
CA GLU A 56 4.51 -39.47 63.48
C GLU A 56 5.66 -40.05 64.35
N ASP A 57 6.27 -39.22 65.20
CA ASP A 57 7.21 -39.70 66.21
C ASP A 57 6.74 -39.23 67.57
N SER A 58 6.75 -40.12 68.56
CA SER A 58 5.94 -40.05 69.78
C SER A 58 6.43 -39.03 70.82
N SER A 59 6.44 -37.75 70.46
CA SER A 59 6.66 -36.63 71.37
C SER A 59 5.65 -35.50 71.10
N THR A 60 4.77 -35.25 72.07
CA THR A 60 3.69 -34.27 72.01
C THR A 60 4.20 -32.85 72.34
N GLU A 61 5.12 -32.31 71.56
CA GLU A 61 5.48 -30.89 71.64
C GLU A 61 4.81 -30.11 70.50
N TYR A 62 3.86 -29.25 70.88
CA TYR A 62 3.12 -28.41 69.95
C TYR A 62 3.96 -27.18 69.56
N TYR A 63 4.57 -27.19 68.38
CA TYR A 63 5.13 -25.98 67.78
C TYR A 63 4.01 -25.21 67.07
N ALA A 64 3.48 -24.18 67.71
CA ALA A 64 2.69 -23.16 67.04
C ALA A 64 3.63 -22.32 66.18
N ALA A 65 3.72 -22.63 64.89
CA ALA A 65 4.33 -21.72 63.94
C ALA A 65 3.50 -20.43 63.95
N ARG A 66 4.04 -19.36 64.55
CA ARG A 66 3.45 -18.03 64.37
C ARG A 66 3.48 -17.76 62.86
N PRO A 67 2.34 -17.47 62.22
CA PRO A 67 2.39 -16.92 60.88
C PRO A 67 3.00 -15.52 61.05
N ASP A 68 4.30 -15.40 60.82
CA ASP A 68 4.89 -14.11 60.49
C ASP A 68 4.37 -13.75 59.08
N GLU A 69 3.08 -13.42 59.00
CA GLU A 69 2.43 -12.85 57.84
C GLU A 69 2.91 -11.40 57.76
N VAL A 70 4.17 -11.23 57.36
CA VAL A 70 4.62 -9.98 56.76
C VAL A 70 3.91 -9.93 55.43
N ASP A 71 2.70 -9.37 55.46
CA ASP A 71 1.86 -8.98 54.33
C ASP A 71 2.80 -8.58 53.19
N ALA A 72 2.87 -9.40 52.14
CA ALA A 72 3.94 -9.37 51.15
C ALA A 72 3.83 -8.06 50.33
N ALA A 73 4.34 -6.97 50.88
CA ALA A 73 4.38 -5.67 50.24
C ALA A 73 5.38 -5.66 49.07
N LEU A 74 6.37 -6.55 49.13
CA LEU A 74 7.44 -6.68 48.14
C LEU A 74 6.95 -6.94 46.70
N PRO A 75 6.05 -7.92 46.43
CA PRO A 75 5.49 -8.11 45.08
C PRO A 75 4.68 -6.91 44.59
N LYS A 76 3.85 -6.30 45.44
CA LYS A 76 3.06 -5.11 45.06
C LYS A 76 3.95 -3.91 44.69
N ILE A 77 5.11 -3.77 45.34
CA ILE A 77 6.11 -2.73 45.03
C ILE A 77 6.84 -3.06 43.72
N ALA A 78 7.17 -4.34 43.49
CA ALA A 78 7.80 -4.79 42.27
C ALA A 78 6.92 -4.54 41.03
N ASP A 79 5.62 -4.84 41.10
CA ASP A 79 4.68 -4.62 40.00
C ASP A 79 4.54 -3.14 39.65
N LYS A 80 4.49 -2.26 40.65
CA LYS A 80 4.44 -0.81 40.45
C LYS A 80 5.73 -0.26 39.85
N ALA A 81 6.88 -0.77 40.30
CA ALA A 81 8.18 -0.39 39.76
C ALA A 81 8.32 -0.83 38.29
N GLU A 82 7.84 -2.02 37.94
CA GLU A 82 7.83 -2.49 36.55
C GLU A 82 6.96 -1.60 35.65
N MET A 83 5.76 -1.23 36.12
CA MET A 83 4.85 -0.37 35.34
C MET A 83 5.46 1.01 35.07
N ILE A 84 6.14 1.60 36.06
CA ILE A 84 6.82 2.90 35.91
C ILE A 84 8.02 2.76 34.98
N SER A 85 8.83 1.71 35.13
CA SER A 85 9.99 1.45 34.28
C SER A 85 9.60 1.31 32.81
N ARG A 86 8.55 0.53 32.52
CA ARG A 86 8.01 0.39 31.17
C ARG A 86 7.55 1.74 30.60
N ARG A 87 6.87 2.58 31.41
CA ARG A 87 6.41 3.89 30.97
C ARG A 87 7.58 4.79 30.57
N ILE A 88 8.61 4.89 31.40
CA ILE A 88 9.80 5.70 31.12
C ILE A 88 10.53 5.17 29.88
N ALA A 89 10.67 3.85 29.74
CA ALA A 89 11.29 3.25 28.57
C ALA A 89 10.53 3.61 27.27
N LEU A 90 9.19 3.54 27.29
CA LEU A 90 8.35 3.92 26.15
C LEU A 90 8.49 5.39 25.78
N GLU A 91 8.50 6.29 26.77
CA GLU A 91 8.70 7.73 26.54
C GLU A 91 10.09 8.01 25.92
N PHE A 92 11.15 7.39 26.46
CA PHE A 92 12.50 7.55 25.94
C PHE A 92 12.64 7.02 24.51
N PHE A 93 12.15 5.81 24.25
CA PHE A 93 12.17 5.25 22.90
C PHE A 93 11.28 6.02 21.92
N GLY A 94 10.20 6.64 22.40
CA GLY A 94 9.36 7.54 21.61
C GLY A 94 10.14 8.76 21.12
N VAL A 95 10.88 9.42 22.01
CA VAL A 95 11.72 10.57 21.65
C VAL A 95 12.84 10.16 20.71
N LEU A 96 13.54 9.05 21.00
CA LEU A 96 14.61 8.55 20.14
C LEU A 96 14.10 8.21 18.74
N ARG A 97 12.92 7.58 18.65
CA ARG A 97 12.27 7.26 17.37
C ARG A 97 11.91 8.52 16.59
N LEU A 98 11.49 9.59 17.26
CA LEU A 98 11.20 10.86 16.62
C LEU A 98 12.48 11.46 16.01
N ILE A 99 13.59 11.44 16.75
CA ILE A 99 14.88 11.93 16.26
C ILE A 99 15.34 11.11 15.04
N VAL A 100 15.30 9.78 15.13
CA VAL A 100 15.67 8.90 14.01
C VAL A 100 14.75 9.13 12.80
N GLY A 101 13.44 9.26 13.04
CA GLY A 101 12.46 9.56 12.00
C GLY A 101 12.73 10.89 11.30
N PHE A 102 13.07 11.93 12.07
CA PHE A 102 13.48 13.22 11.52
C PHE A 102 14.72 13.09 10.63
N PHE A 103 15.76 12.37 11.06
CA PHE A 103 16.96 12.13 10.25
C PHE A 103 16.65 11.36 8.96
N ILE A 104 15.79 10.33 9.01
CA ILE A 104 15.38 9.59 7.82
C ILE A 104 14.65 10.51 6.83
N ILE A 105 13.68 11.29 7.30
CA ILE A 105 12.94 12.25 6.46
C ILE A 105 13.91 13.27 5.87
N PHE A 106 14.84 13.80 6.67
CA PHE A 106 15.84 14.74 6.22
C PHE A 106 16.70 14.17 5.09
N VAL A 107 17.20 12.93 5.23
CA VAL A 107 18.01 12.27 4.18
C VAL A 107 17.18 12.04 2.91
N VAL A 108 15.94 11.58 3.04
CA VAL A 108 15.04 11.37 1.90
C VAL A 108 14.77 12.69 1.17
N GLU A 109 14.50 13.76 1.91
CA GLU A 109 14.20 15.06 1.32
C GLU A 109 15.45 15.70 0.71
N LEU A 110 16.62 15.52 1.32
CA LEU A 110 17.90 15.92 0.74
C LEU A 110 18.17 15.20 -0.58
N TYR A 111 17.93 13.88 -0.64
CA TYR A 111 18.06 13.12 -1.89
C TYR A 111 17.10 13.63 -2.97
N ARG A 112 15.83 13.87 -2.61
CA ARG A 112 14.83 14.45 -3.52
C ARG A 112 15.25 15.82 -4.01
N PHE A 113 15.78 16.66 -3.12
CA PHE A 113 16.27 17.98 -3.46
C PHE A 113 17.40 17.91 -4.49
N VAL A 114 18.41 17.08 -4.23
CA VAL A 114 19.56 16.91 -5.14
C VAL A 114 19.09 16.40 -6.51
N MET A 115 18.25 15.36 -6.54
CA MET A 115 17.76 14.81 -7.79
C MET A 115 16.93 15.82 -8.59
N ARG A 116 16.00 16.52 -7.93
CA ARG A 116 15.06 17.44 -8.59
C ARG A 116 15.67 18.79 -8.96
N HIS A 117 16.46 19.38 -8.07
CA HIS A 117 16.95 20.74 -8.24
C HIS A 117 18.35 20.82 -8.83
N ILE A 118 19.13 19.74 -8.77
CA ILE A 118 20.50 19.73 -9.29
C ILE A 118 20.59 18.84 -10.52
N LEU A 119 20.33 17.54 -10.38
CA LEU A 119 20.52 16.61 -11.50
C LEU A 119 19.55 16.87 -12.66
N HIS A 120 18.27 17.08 -12.36
CA HIS A 120 17.27 17.29 -13.41
C HIS A 120 17.59 18.50 -14.32
N PRO A 121 17.83 19.72 -13.82
CA PRO A 121 18.17 20.84 -14.69
C PRO A 121 19.50 20.66 -15.42
N ILE A 122 20.49 19.99 -14.82
CA ILE A 122 21.76 19.68 -15.50
C ILE A 122 21.52 18.72 -16.67
N LEU A 123 20.76 17.64 -16.46
CA LEU A 123 20.41 16.69 -17.51
C LEU A 123 19.64 17.34 -18.64
N VAL A 124 18.63 18.15 -18.31
CA VAL A 124 17.88 18.92 -19.30
C VAL A 124 18.80 19.88 -20.04
N GLY A 125 19.68 20.59 -19.33
CA GLY A 125 20.67 21.49 -19.94
C GLY A 125 21.58 20.79 -20.93
N ILE A 126 22.17 19.64 -20.56
CA ILE A 126 23.02 18.82 -21.44
C ILE A 126 22.22 18.33 -22.64
N LEU A 127 20.99 17.85 -22.42
CA LEU A 127 20.13 17.35 -23.49
C LEU A 127 19.77 18.46 -24.49
N VAL A 128 19.47 19.66 -24.01
CA VAL A 128 19.19 20.83 -24.84
C VAL A 128 20.42 21.21 -25.66
N VAL A 129 21.59 21.34 -25.05
CA VAL A 129 22.85 21.63 -25.75
C VAL A 129 23.15 20.56 -26.79
N THR A 130 23.05 19.29 -26.42
CA THR A 130 23.25 18.16 -27.35
C THR A 130 22.23 18.21 -28.50
N GLY A 131 20.99 18.54 -28.19
CA GLY A 131 19.93 18.73 -29.17
C GLY A 131 20.26 19.84 -30.16
N ASP A 132 20.75 20.97 -29.67
CA ASP A 132 21.06 22.14 -30.47
C ASP A 132 22.28 21.94 -31.37
N TYR A 133 23.34 21.31 -30.86
CA TYR A 133 24.60 21.16 -31.58
C TYR A 133 24.72 19.87 -32.39
N LEU A 134 24.02 18.80 -32.02
CA LEU A 134 24.09 17.52 -32.74
C LEU A 134 22.78 17.18 -33.45
N ILE A 135 21.66 17.13 -32.71
CA ILE A 135 20.41 16.61 -33.26
C ILE A 135 19.88 17.53 -34.36
N LYS A 136 19.87 18.85 -34.14
CA LYS A 136 19.38 19.81 -35.14
C LYS A 136 20.19 19.76 -36.45
N PRO A 137 21.53 19.82 -36.45
CA PRO A 137 22.30 19.68 -37.68
C PRO A 137 22.11 18.33 -38.37
N VAL A 138 22.08 17.22 -37.62
CA VAL A 138 21.86 15.89 -38.19
C VAL A 138 20.48 15.79 -38.84
N LEU A 139 19.44 16.25 -38.14
CA LEU A 139 18.08 16.23 -38.66
C LEU A 139 17.94 17.15 -39.88
N SER A 140 18.60 18.31 -39.86
CA SER A 140 18.67 19.21 -41.02
C SER A 140 19.37 18.56 -42.21
N ALA A 141 20.49 17.87 -41.98
CA ALA A 141 21.20 17.15 -43.03
C ALA A 141 20.36 16.01 -43.62
N ILE A 142 19.64 15.25 -42.78
CA ILE A 142 18.71 14.20 -43.24
C ILE A 142 17.55 14.82 -44.02
N PHE A 143 16.98 15.91 -43.52
CA PHE A 143 15.88 16.60 -44.17
C PHE A 143 16.27 17.07 -45.58
N ASN A 144 17.38 17.79 -45.66
CA ASN A 144 17.86 18.37 -46.92
C ASN A 144 18.40 17.29 -47.88
N GLY A 145 19.08 16.27 -47.34
CA GLY A 145 19.76 15.25 -48.15
C GLY A 145 18.85 14.13 -48.65
N ILE A 146 17.82 13.76 -47.87
CA ILE A 146 16.96 12.60 -48.17
C ILE A 146 15.51 13.04 -48.30
N LEU A 147 14.98 13.69 -47.26
CA LEU A 147 13.54 13.93 -47.16
C LEU A 147 13.04 14.90 -48.24
N GLN A 148 13.81 15.92 -48.58
CA GLN A 148 13.47 16.89 -49.63
C GLN A 148 13.47 16.25 -51.03
N PRO A 149 14.52 15.53 -51.48
CA PRO A 149 14.47 14.78 -52.74
C PRO A 149 13.33 13.77 -52.80
N VAL A 150 13.10 13.03 -51.71
CA VAL A 150 12.00 12.05 -51.62
C VAL A 150 10.65 12.73 -51.74
N SER A 151 10.47 13.87 -51.05
CA SER A 151 9.21 14.63 -51.10
C SER A 151 8.93 15.19 -52.49
N ILE A 152 9.96 15.69 -53.19
CA ILE A 152 9.83 16.15 -54.58
C ILE A 152 9.49 14.97 -55.51
N PHE A 153 10.14 13.82 -55.31
CA PHE A 153 9.81 12.61 -56.06
C PHE A 153 8.36 12.16 -55.85
N LEU A 154 7.87 12.11 -54.60
CA LEU A 154 6.49 11.77 -54.28
C LEU A 154 5.51 12.79 -54.88
N TYR A 155 5.83 14.08 -54.81
CA TYR A 155 5.02 15.12 -55.43
C TYR A 155 4.90 14.91 -56.95
N ASN A 156 6.03 14.69 -57.62
CA ASN A 156 6.04 14.42 -59.06
C ASN A 156 5.29 13.14 -59.40
N LEU A 157 5.43 12.08 -58.60
CA LEU A 157 4.66 10.85 -58.75
C LEU A 157 3.15 11.13 -58.65
N PHE A 158 2.73 11.92 -57.66
CA PHE A 158 1.32 12.28 -57.50
C PHE A 158 0.79 13.12 -58.67
N VAL A 159 1.57 14.08 -59.15
CA VAL A 159 1.23 14.87 -60.35
C VAL A 159 1.13 13.99 -61.58
N ALA A 160 2.06 13.05 -61.77
CA ALA A 160 2.03 12.09 -62.86
C ALA A 160 0.81 11.17 -62.77
N LEU A 161 0.49 10.64 -61.58
CA LEU A 161 -0.71 9.84 -61.33
C LEU A 161 -1.98 10.65 -61.65
N ARG A 162 -2.10 11.87 -61.11
CA ARG A 162 -3.22 12.76 -61.40
C ARG A 162 -3.37 13.01 -62.90
N THR A 163 -2.27 13.28 -63.59
CA THR A 163 -2.27 13.51 -65.03
C THR A 163 -2.66 12.25 -65.79
N GLY A 164 -2.18 11.07 -65.38
CA GLY A 164 -2.58 9.78 -65.93
C GLY A 164 -4.05 9.44 -65.67
N LEU A 165 -4.65 10.00 -64.61
CA LEU A 165 -6.08 9.87 -64.30
C LEU A 165 -6.97 10.86 -65.06
N ASN A 166 -6.41 11.91 -65.70
CA ASN A 166 -7.19 12.83 -66.55
C ASN A 166 -8.07 12.13 -67.58
N PRO A 167 -7.59 11.16 -68.39
CA PRO A 167 -8.47 10.47 -69.34
C PRO A 167 -9.62 9.72 -68.65
N LEU A 168 -9.39 9.17 -67.45
CA LEU A 168 -10.46 8.53 -66.68
C LEU A 168 -11.51 9.55 -66.22
N ILE A 169 -11.05 10.71 -65.75
CA ILE A 169 -11.92 11.83 -65.36
C ILE A 169 -12.74 12.33 -66.56
N ASP A 170 -12.14 12.42 -67.75
CA ASP A 170 -12.82 12.85 -68.97
C ASP A 170 -13.91 11.85 -69.40
N ILE A 171 -13.65 10.55 -69.28
CA ILE A 171 -14.66 9.51 -69.52
C ILE A 171 -15.81 9.62 -68.52
N ILE A 172 -15.50 9.78 -67.23
CA ILE A 172 -16.51 9.95 -66.18
C ILE A 172 -17.34 11.21 -66.43
N ASN A 173 -16.71 12.33 -66.79
CA ASN A 173 -17.40 13.58 -67.13
C ASN A 173 -18.29 13.43 -68.37
N GLY A 174 -17.82 12.72 -69.40
CA GLY A 174 -18.62 12.40 -70.58
C GLY A 174 -19.86 11.59 -70.23
N PHE A 175 -19.71 10.55 -69.41
CA PHE A 175 -20.83 9.74 -68.92
C PHE A 175 -21.78 10.55 -68.04
N ALA A 176 -21.26 11.32 -67.07
CA ALA A 176 -22.04 12.19 -66.20
C ALA A 176 -22.83 13.23 -66.99
N ARG A 177 -22.24 13.78 -68.07
CA ARG A 177 -22.93 14.72 -68.96
C ARG A 177 -24.09 14.06 -69.71
N GLN A 178 -23.92 12.84 -70.22
CA GLN A 178 -25.01 12.10 -70.86
C GLN A 178 -26.15 11.83 -69.87
N VAL A 179 -25.83 11.40 -68.65
CA VAL A 179 -26.81 11.23 -67.57
C VAL A 179 -27.50 12.56 -67.24
N ALA A 180 -26.74 13.65 -67.12
CA ALA A 180 -27.27 14.98 -66.82
C ALA A 180 -28.25 15.50 -67.88
N VAL A 181 -28.00 15.24 -69.17
CA VAL A 181 -28.92 15.62 -70.26
C VAL A 181 -30.24 14.86 -70.14
N ILE A 182 -30.19 13.56 -69.85
CA ILE A 182 -31.40 12.74 -69.67
C ILE A 182 -32.19 13.24 -68.45
N LEU A 183 -31.52 13.49 -67.32
CA LEU A 183 -32.14 14.04 -66.11
C LEU A 183 -32.71 15.46 -66.33
N GLY A 184 -32.03 16.28 -67.14
CA GLY A 184 -32.49 17.61 -67.55
C GLY A 184 -33.76 17.56 -68.42
N ALA A 185 -33.89 16.54 -69.28
CA ALA A 185 -35.09 16.32 -70.08
C ALA A 185 -36.32 15.98 -69.20
N PHE A 186 -36.11 15.36 -68.04
CA PHE A 186 -37.17 15.12 -67.04
C PHE A 186 -37.48 16.35 -66.15
N ARG A 187 -36.90 17.53 -66.45
CA ARG A 187 -37.10 18.79 -65.69
C ARG A 187 -36.97 18.61 -64.18
N LEU A 188 -36.09 17.73 -63.71
CA LEU A 188 -35.93 17.46 -62.28
C LEU A 188 -34.94 18.42 -61.60
N VAL A 189 -34.01 19.01 -62.36
CA VAL A 189 -33.05 19.97 -61.79
C VAL A 189 -32.71 21.05 -62.85
N VAL A 190 -33.23 22.27 -62.65
CA VAL A 190 -32.76 23.49 -63.32
C VAL A 190 -31.80 24.19 -62.35
N VAL A 191 -30.49 24.08 -62.57
CA VAL A 191 -29.50 24.88 -61.82
C VAL A 191 -29.25 26.18 -62.57
N ASN A 192 -29.73 27.29 -62.02
CA ASN A 192 -29.52 28.63 -62.55
C ASN A 192 -28.28 29.28 -61.90
N ASN A 193 -27.10 29.16 -62.52
CA ASN A 193 -25.88 29.82 -62.04
C ASN A 193 -25.78 31.26 -62.58
N THR A 194 -26.58 32.18 -62.03
CA THR A 194 -26.54 33.62 -62.34
C THR A 194 -25.65 34.38 -61.35
N HIS A 195 -24.35 34.10 -61.33
CA HIS A 195 -23.37 34.94 -60.64
C HIS A 195 -21.98 34.62 -61.17
N ASN A 196 -21.45 35.40 -62.13
CA ASN A 196 -20.00 35.55 -62.43
C ASN A 196 -19.72 36.40 -63.69
N HIS A 197 -20.34 37.58 -63.81
CA HIS A 197 -20.04 38.52 -64.90
C HIS A 197 -19.57 39.92 -64.46
N TYR A 198 -19.29 40.16 -63.17
CA TYR A 198 -19.04 41.52 -62.69
C TYR A 198 -17.56 41.97 -62.61
N GLU A 199 -16.57 41.08 -62.58
CA GLU A 199 -15.18 41.50 -62.31
C GLU A 199 -14.32 41.82 -63.54
N ARG A 200 -14.90 42.03 -64.73
CA ARG A 200 -14.11 42.31 -65.95
C ARG A 200 -14.04 43.79 -66.36
N HIS A 201 -14.56 44.73 -65.56
CA HIS A 201 -14.64 46.14 -65.95
C HIS A 201 -13.97 47.15 -64.99
N VAL A 202 -13.16 46.72 -64.02
CA VAL A 202 -12.53 47.65 -63.03
C VAL A 202 -11.01 47.78 -63.20
N GLN A 203 -10.42 47.30 -64.31
CA GLN A 203 -8.97 47.38 -64.52
C GLN A 203 -8.53 48.30 -65.67
N ASP A 204 -9.47 49.01 -66.28
CA ASP A 204 -9.19 50.03 -67.31
C ASP A 204 -9.74 51.41 -66.87
N VAL A 205 -9.20 51.98 -65.80
CA VAL A 205 -9.19 53.45 -65.53
C VAL A 205 -7.92 53.83 -64.78
#